data_AF-A0A5J5K059-F1
#
_entry.id   AF-A0A5J5K059-F1
#
_cell.length_a   1.000
_cell.length_b   1.000
_cell.length_c   1.000
_cell.angle_alpha   90.00
_cell.angle_beta   90.00
_cell.angle_gamma   90.00
#
_symmetry.space_group_name_H-M   'P 1'
#
loop_
_entity.id
_entity.type
_entity.pdbx_description
1 polymer ?
#
loop_
_entity_poly.entity_id
_entity_poly.type
_entity_poly.pdbx_seq_one_letter_code
_entity_poly.pdbx_strand_id
1 'polypeptide(L)'
;MKEAGPMTAPVEHRMRWEFGVLVPPGFPGEPSAGVTECLLEADPDATIDLRLRFLHVRCRTVEREEDDGYWPVPKLTVAGHDYLGFDEAVERETRAVLPLTGGRRTVEVHVPGGREIEPIIAASGERTGRVICEHQPIHAEMRVSAEWLPGPYGLVRLRVEVHNTARWERADAPREEALRHSLVAAHLLIGVSGGAFGAAPAGEGPQVRGT
;
A
#
# COMPACT_ATOMS: atom_id res chain seq x y z
N MET A 1 38.30 5.82 -31.54
CA MET A 1 37.88 4.77 -30.60
C MET A 1 36.85 5.43 -29.67
N LYS A 2 35.63 4.89 -29.61
CA LYS A 2 34.38 5.58 -29.20
C LYS A 2 34.42 6.25 -27.82
N GLU A 3 33.95 7.49 -27.77
CA GLU A 3 33.55 8.21 -26.56
C GLU A 3 32.32 7.53 -25.92
N ALA A 4 32.36 7.34 -24.60
CA ALA A 4 31.22 6.94 -23.81
C ALA A 4 30.47 8.21 -23.37
N GLY A 5 29.30 8.45 -23.95
CA GLY A 5 28.40 9.52 -23.52
C GLY A 5 27.87 9.30 -22.09
N PRO A 6 27.37 10.35 -21.42
CA PRO A 6 26.91 10.26 -20.04
C PRO A 6 25.76 9.26 -19.94
N MET A 7 25.94 8.26 -19.09
CA MET A 7 24.91 7.29 -18.75
C MET A 7 23.84 7.99 -17.91
N THR A 8 22.86 8.57 -18.58
CA THR A 8 21.61 9.01 -17.97
C THR A 8 20.99 7.80 -17.28
N ALA A 9 20.72 7.92 -15.98
CA ALA A 9 20.01 6.88 -15.25
C ALA A 9 18.72 6.50 -16.01
N PRO A 10 18.39 5.21 -16.13
CA PRO A 10 17.30 4.80 -16.97
C PRO A 10 15.94 5.33 -16.45
N VAL A 11 15.07 5.76 -17.38
CA VAL A 11 13.69 6.24 -17.14
C VAL A 11 12.77 5.15 -16.54
N GLU A 12 13.25 3.91 -16.48
CA GLU A 12 12.49 2.67 -16.27
C GLU A 12 12.06 2.38 -14.83
N HIS A 13 12.37 3.24 -13.86
CA HIS A 13 11.91 3.08 -12.46
C HIS A 13 10.87 4.14 -12.03
N ARG A 14 10.31 4.93 -12.96
CA ARG A 14 9.14 5.77 -12.68
C ARG A 14 7.87 4.92 -12.79
N MET A 15 7.50 4.27 -11.68
CA MET A 15 6.26 3.50 -11.61
C MET A 15 5.04 4.41 -11.73
N ARG A 16 4.06 4.01 -12.55
CA ARG A 16 2.75 4.66 -12.67
C ARG A 16 1.76 3.90 -11.81
N TRP A 17 1.33 4.52 -10.72
CA TRP A 17 0.52 3.88 -9.68
C TRP A 17 -0.96 4.01 -10.02
N GLU A 18 -1.40 3.25 -11.03
CA GLU A 18 -2.73 3.41 -11.62
C GLU A 18 -3.79 2.49 -11.01
N PHE A 19 -3.39 1.41 -10.32
CA PHE A 19 -4.33 0.40 -9.82
C PHE A 19 -4.17 0.12 -8.33
N GLY A 20 -5.29 -0.16 -7.67
CA GLY A 20 -5.33 -0.59 -6.27
C GLY A 20 -4.82 0.46 -5.28
N VAL A 21 -4.92 1.75 -5.62
CA VAL A 21 -4.54 2.83 -4.70
C VAL A 21 -5.71 3.13 -3.77
N LEU A 22 -5.46 3.12 -2.45
CA LEU A 22 -6.39 3.60 -1.44
C LEU A 22 -5.87 4.90 -0.83
N VAL A 23 -6.39 6.03 -1.30
CA VAL A 23 -5.99 7.38 -0.86
C VAL A 23 -6.64 7.75 0.46
N PRO A 24 -6.14 8.77 1.19
CA PRO A 24 -6.86 9.32 2.32
C PRO A 24 -8.27 9.79 1.91
N PRO A 25 -9.31 9.58 2.75
CA PRO A 25 -10.72 9.87 2.41
C PRO A 25 -11.03 11.33 2.06
N GLY A 26 -10.17 12.28 2.47
CA GLY A 26 -10.32 13.69 2.09
C GLY A 26 -9.70 14.05 0.73
N PHE A 27 -8.99 13.13 0.07
CA PHE A 27 -8.41 13.37 -1.26
C PHE A 27 -9.46 13.09 -2.35
N PRO A 28 -9.75 14.04 -3.24
CA PRO A 28 -10.85 13.92 -4.19
C PRO A 28 -10.52 12.96 -5.35
N GLY A 29 -11.57 12.32 -5.89
CA GLY A 29 -11.50 11.62 -7.18
C GLY A 29 -10.86 10.23 -7.16
N GLU A 30 -10.38 9.74 -6.02
CA GLU A 30 -9.81 8.40 -5.86
C GLU A 30 -10.42 7.66 -4.66
N PRO A 31 -10.52 6.32 -4.71
CA PRO A 31 -11.13 5.56 -3.63
C PRO A 31 -10.25 5.56 -2.38
N SER A 32 -10.88 5.69 -1.21
CA SER A 32 -10.21 5.52 0.09
C SER A 32 -10.41 4.14 0.71
N ALA A 33 -11.21 3.30 0.08
CA ALA A 33 -11.49 1.95 0.55
C ALA A 33 -11.67 0.96 -0.59
N GLY A 34 -11.27 -0.29 -0.34
CA GLY A 34 -11.53 -1.44 -1.18
C GLY A 34 -12.42 -2.44 -0.43
N VAL A 35 -13.31 -3.13 -1.13
CA VAL A 35 -14.20 -4.14 -0.55
C VAL A 35 -14.00 -5.47 -1.28
N THR A 36 -13.89 -6.54 -0.52
CA THR A 36 -13.86 -7.92 -1.01
C THR A 36 -14.95 -8.72 -0.31
N GLU A 37 -15.78 -9.40 -1.08
CA GLU A 37 -16.82 -10.30 -0.59
C GLU A 37 -16.63 -11.68 -1.20
N CYS A 38 -16.68 -12.72 -0.38
CA CYS A 38 -16.61 -14.10 -0.83
C CYS A 38 -17.53 -15.01 -0.02
N LEU A 39 -17.91 -16.12 -0.63
CA LEU A 39 -18.68 -17.18 0.00
C LEU A 39 -17.71 -18.30 0.40
N LEU A 40 -17.86 -18.79 1.63
CA LEU A 40 -17.07 -19.87 2.19
C LEU A 40 -18.00 -20.98 2.68
N GLU A 41 -17.55 -22.22 2.60
CA GLU A 41 -18.02 -23.31 3.46
C GLU A 41 -17.04 -23.41 4.62
N ALA A 42 -17.53 -23.44 5.86
CA ALA A 42 -16.66 -23.41 7.03
C ALA A 42 -17.21 -24.23 8.19
N ASP A 43 -16.31 -24.91 8.89
CA ASP A 43 -16.58 -25.55 10.16
C ASP A 43 -16.79 -24.49 11.27
N PRO A 44 -17.53 -24.77 12.34
CA PRO A 44 -17.81 -23.80 13.41
C PRO A 44 -16.56 -23.20 14.10
N ASP A 45 -15.43 -23.91 14.05
CA ASP A 45 -14.13 -23.51 14.61
C ASP A 45 -13.15 -22.99 13.56
N ALA A 46 -13.61 -22.76 12.32
CA ALA A 46 -12.79 -22.26 11.22
C ALA A 46 -12.11 -20.92 11.55
N THR A 47 -10.96 -20.69 10.91
CA THR A 47 -10.21 -19.43 11.01
C THR A 47 -9.92 -18.86 9.63
N ILE A 48 -9.79 -17.54 9.56
CA ILE A 48 -9.36 -16.81 8.37
C ILE A 48 -7.98 -16.20 8.60
N ASP A 49 -7.13 -16.30 7.58
CA ASP A 49 -5.82 -15.65 7.50
C ASP A 49 -5.92 -14.50 6.50
N LEU A 50 -5.86 -13.27 6.99
CA LEU A 50 -5.88 -12.06 6.17
C LEU A 50 -4.45 -11.55 6.04
N ARG A 51 -4.02 -11.28 4.81
CA ARG A 51 -2.77 -10.57 4.52
C ARG A 51 -3.05 -9.41 3.61
N LEU A 52 -2.88 -8.20 4.15
CA LEU A 52 -2.89 -6.98 3.37
C LEU A 52 -1.46 -6.64 2.98
N ARG A 53 -1.17 -6.67 1.68
CA ARG A 53 0.11 -6.21 1.11
C ARG A 53 -0.12 -4.94 0.31
N PHE A 54 0.80 -3.99 0.44
CA PHE A 54 0.74 -2.73 -0.30
C PHE A 54 2.15 -2.15 -0.45
N LEU A 55 2.32 -1.30 -1.44
CA LEU A 55 3.49 -0.47 -1.61
C LEU A 55 3.32 0.82 -0.79
N HIS A 56 4.34 1.12 0.01
CA HIS A 56 4.44 2.34 0.78
C HIS A 56 5.52 3.23 0.15
N VAL A 57 5.10 4.43 -0.22
CA VAL A 57 5.95 5.44 -0.84
C VAL A 57 6.98 5.95 0.14
N ARG A 58 8.24 5.89 -0.26
CA ARG A 58 9.38 6.45 0.46
C ARG A 58 10.08 7.46 -0.43
N CYS A 59 10.07 8.73 -0.04
CA CYS A 59 10.73 9.79 -0.76
C CYS A 59 12.24 9.75 -0.47
N ARG A 60 13.06 9.60 -1.52
CA ARG A 60 14.51 9.77 -1.48
C ARG A 60 14.87 11.12 -2.06
N THR A 61 15.40 12.01 -1.23
CA THR A 61 15.91 13.33 -1.62
C THR A 61 17.43 13.34 -1.49
N VAL A 62 18.09 14.02 -2.42
CA VAL A 62 19.53 14.29 -2.34
C VAL A 62 19.70 15.77 -2.10
N GLU A 63 20.48 16.10 -1.08
CA GLU A 63 20.83 17.48 -0.77
C GLU A 63 22.34 17.67 -0.88
N ARG A 64 22.76 18.77 -1.49
CA ARG A 64 24.16 19.22 -1.50
C ARG A 64 24.41 20.08 -0.28
N GLU A 65 25.59 19.93 0.30
CA GLU A 65 26.08 20.82 1.34
C GLU A 65 26.70 22.06 0.68
N GLU A 66 26.26 23.23 1.13
CA GLU A 66 26.73 24.55 0.74
C GLU A 66 27.01 25.35 2.02
N ASP A 67 27.66 26.52 1.91
CA ASP A 67 28.15 27.28 3.08
C ASP A 67 27.05 27.64 4.11
N ASP A 68 25.80 27.76 3.65
CA ASP A 68 24.63 28.15 4.44
C ASP A 68 23.69 26.99 4.81
N GLY A 69 24.01 25.75 4.42
CA GLY A 69 23.24 24.56 4.81
C GLY A 69 23.16 23.46 3.75
N TYR A 70 22.03 22.75 3.74
CA TYR A 70 21.76 21.65 2.81
C TYR A 70 20.63 22.03 1.87
N TRP A 71 20.85 21.88 0.56
CA TRP A 71 19.89 22.27 -0.47
C TRP A 71 19.53 21.09 -1.38
N PRO A 72 18.23 20.82 -1.62
CA PRO A 72 17.80 19.75 -2.51
C PRO A 72 18.34 19.96 -3.93
N VAL A 73 18.92 18.90 -4.49
CA VAL A 73 19.41 18.87 -5.87
C VAL A 73 18.87 17.64 -6.60
N PRO A 74 18.52 17.74 -7.90
CA PRO A 74 18.07 16.57 -8.66
C PRO A 74 19.13 15.46 -8.73
N LYS A 75 20.40 15.86 -8.70
CA LYS A 75 21.57 14.99 -8.80
C LYS A 75 22.77 15.60 -8.08
N LEU A 76 23.52 14.78 -7.36
CA LEU A 76 24.83 15.12 -6.81
C LEU A 76 25.85 14.05 -7.25
N THR A 77 26.97 14.47 -7.86
CA THR A 77 28.04 13.56 -8.28
C THR A 77 29.26 13.74 -7.40
N VAL A 78 29.69 12.69 -6.71
CA VAL A 78 30.83 12.72 -5.78
C VAL A 78 31.71 11.52 -6.05
N ALA A 79 33.01 11.76 -6.30
CA ALA A 79 33.98 10.72 -6.63
C ALA A 79 33.50 9.75 -7.73
N GLY A 80 32.84 10.29 -8.77
CA GLY A 80 32.30 9.50 -9.89
C GLY A 80 31.00 8.74 -9.61
N HIS A 81 30.43 8.84 -8.40
CA HIS A 81 29.15 8.23 -8.03
C HIS A 81 28.02 9.25 -8.11
N ASP A 82 26.92 8.85 -8.75
CA ASP A 82 25.73 9.68 -8.93
C ASP A 82 24.66 9.36 -7.87
N TYR A 83 24.30 10.37 -7.08
CA TYR A 83 23.19 10.33 -6.14
C TYR A 83 22.00 11.08 -6.77
N LEU A 84 20.85 10.42 -6.87
CA LEU A 84 19.63 10.95 -7.50
C LEU A 84 18.44 10.97 -6.55
N GLY A 85 17.64 12.04 -6.56
CA GLY A 85 16.35 12.04 -5.86
C GLY A 85 15.29 11.27 -6.64
N PHE A 86 14.48 10.44 -5.96
CA PHE A 86 13.32 9.77 -6.53
C PHE A 86 12.39 9.22 -5.44
N ASP A 87 11.14 8.92 -5.79
CA ASP A 87 10.23 8.21 -4.89
C ASP A 87 10.42 6.69 -5.07
N GLU A 88 10.73 6.02 -3.97
CA GLU A 88 10.83 4.57 -3.83
C GLU A 88 9.48 3.98 -3.42
N ALA A 89 9.28 2.69 -3.71
CA ALA A 89 8.15 1.91 -3.24
C ALA A 89 8.67 0.74 -2.39
N VAL A 90 8.30 0.74 -1.11
CA VAL A 90 8.67 -0.31 -0.16
C VAL A 90 7.44 -1.16 0.14
N GLU A 91 7.53 -2.47 -0.06
CA GLU A 91 6.43 -3.36 0.29
C GLU A 91 6.21 -3.42 1.80
N ARG A 92 4.95 -3.36 2.21
CA ARG A 92 4.48 -3.55 3.58
C ARG A 92 3.45 -4.67 3.61
N GLU A 93 3.44 -5.42 4.70
CA GLU A 93 2.45 -6.47 4.97
C GLU A 93 1.86 -6.28 6.37
N THR A 94 0.56 -6.49 6.50
CA THR A 94 -0.11 -6.71 7.79
C THR A 94 -0.89 -8.01 7.72
N ARG A 95 -0.66 -8.88 8.70
CA ARG A 95 -1.31 -10.18 8.80
C ARG A 95 -2.21 -10.25 10.03
N ALA A 96 -3.37 -10.84 9.89
CA ALA A 96 -4.26 -11.15 10.99
C ALA A 96 -4.88 -12.53 10.82
N VAL A 97 -4.91 -13.30 11.90
CA VAL A 97 -5.63 -14.58 11.96
C VAL A 97 -6.82 -14.39 12.90
N LEU A 98 -8.03 -14.65 12.40
CA LEU A 98 -9.27 -14.39 13.12
C LEU A 98 -10.16 -15.64 13.10
N PRO A 99 -10.85 -15.97 14.20
CA PRO A 99 -11.86 -17.03 14.18
C PRO A 99 -13.10 -16.56 13.42
N LEU A 100 -13.69 -17.44 12.61
CA LEU A 100 -14.87 -17.18 11.79
C LEU A 100 -16.18 -17.24 12.61
N THR A 101 -16.18 -16.63 13.79
CA THR A 101 -17.25 -16.75 14.80
C THR A 101 -18.49 -15.87 14.52
N GLY A 102 -18.52 -15.20 13.36
CA GLY A 102 -19.53 -14.21 13.01
C GLY A 102 -19.27 -12.82 13.61
N GLY A 103 -20.07 -11.84 13.17
CA GLY A 103 -19.99 -10.44 13.65
C GLY A 103 -18.90 -9.61 12.96
N ARG A 104 -18.68 -8.38 13.44
CA ARG A 104 -17.71 -7.43 12.87
C ARG A 104 -16.46 -7.33 13.74
N ARG A 105 -15.29 -7.34 13.12
CA ARG A 105 -13.98 -7.10 13.75
C ARG A 105 -13.21 -6.06 12.95
N THR A 106 -12.37 -5.31 13.65
CA THR A 106 -11.45 -4.35 13.02
C THR A 106 -10.03 -4.76 13.35
N VAL A 107 -9.16 -4.77 12.34
CA VAL A 107 -7.72 -4.95 12.47
C VAL A 107 -7.06 -3.64 12.04
N GLU A 108 -6.30 -3.02 12.94
CA GLU A 108 -5.54 -1.82 12.62
C GLU A 108 -4.34 -2.14 11.74
N VAL A 109 -4.07 -1.27 10.78
CA VAL A 109 -2.91 -1.30 9.88
C VAL A 109 -2.18 0.02 10.09
N HIS A 110 -1.05 -0.04 10.78
CA HIS A 110 -0.26 1.15 11.11
C HIS A 110 1.21 0.95 10.73
N VAL A 111 1.74 1.91 9.97
CA VAL A 111 3.18 2.02 9.73
C VAL A 111 3.61 3.39 10.24
N PRO A 112 4.53 3.49 11.21
CA PRO A 112 5.00 4.78 11.69
C PRO A 112 5.77 5.51 10.57
N GLY A 113 5.70 6.85 10.59
CA GLY A 113 6.55 7.68 9.76
C GLY A 113 8.02 7.45 10.09
N GLY A 114 8.89 7.60 9.10
CA GLY A 114 10.31 7.34 9.23
C GLY A 114 11.12 8.34 8.44
N ARG A 115 12.30 8.67 8.95
CA ARG A 115 13.26 9.57 8.31
C ARG A 115 14.66 9.11 8.64
N GLU A 116 15.44 8.87 7.59
CA GLU A 116 16.82 8.43 7.66
C GLU A 116 17.68 9.42 6.88
N ILE A 117 18.87 9.73 7.41
CA ILE A 117 19.81 10.67 6.80
C ILE A 117 21.16 9.97 6.69
N GLU A 118 21.66 9.87 5.47
CA GLU A 118 22.97 9.29 5.16
C GLU A 118 23.89 10.38 4.59
N PRO A 119 25.02 10.71 5.23
CA PRO A 119 25.94 11.72 4.72
C PRO A 119 26.67 11.22 3.47
N ILE A 120 26.91 12.12 2.51
CA ILE A 120 27.73 11.85 1.33
C ILE A 120 29.12 12.45 1.59
N ILE A 121 30.11 11.58 1.68
CA ILE A 121 31.49 11.94 2.03
C ILE A 121 32.38 11.77 0.79
N ALA A 122 33.16 12.81 0.46
CA ALA A 122 34.16 12.75 -0.60
C ALA A 122 35.36 11.88 -0.19
N ALA A 123 36.18 11.49 -1.16
CA ALA A 123 37.41 10.73 -0.89
C ALA A 123 38.39 11.47 0.04
N SER A 124 38.30 12.81 0.11
CA SER A 124 39.04 13.66 1.05
C SER A 124 38.57 13.53 2.50
N GLY A 125 37.44 12.86 2.77
CA GLY A 125 36.78 12.83 4.08
C GLY A 125 35.85 14.01 4.34
N GLU A 126 35.78 14.97 3.42
CA GLU A 126 34.88 16.12 3.51
C GLU A 126 33.45 15.72 3.18
N ARG A 127 32.48 16.27 3.91
CA ARG A 127 31.07 16.08 3.60
C ARG A 127 30.67 17.02 2.47
N THR A 128 29.92 16.47 1.51
CA THR A 128 29.53 17.17 0.27
C THR A 128 28.02 17.25 0.10
N GLY A 129 27.28 16.54 0.95
CA GLY A 129 25.83 16.46 0.89
C GLY A 129 25.30 15.34 1.78
N ARG A 130 24.03 15.01 1.57
CA ARG A 130 23.34 13.90 2.25
C ARG A 130 22.20 13.35 1.40
N VAL A 131 21.92 12.07 1.57
CA VAL A 131 20.69 11.43 1.13
C VAL A 131 19.73 11.43 2.31
N ILE A 132 18.49 11.86 2.06
CA ILE A 132 17.40 11.75 3.01
C ILE A 132 16.40 10.78 2.44
N CYS A 133 16.06 9.75 3.19
CA CYS A 133 14.96 8.87 2.85
C CYS A 133 13.87 8.99 3.91
N GLU A 134 12.66 9.34 3.50
CA GLU A 134 11.54 9.53 4.42
C GLU A 134 10.24 8.95 3.89
N HIS A 135 9.37 8.52 4.79
CA HIS A 135 8.02 8.06 4.46
C HIS A 135 7.04 8.59 5.51
N GLN A 136 5.82 8.88 5.09
CA GLN A 136 4.78 9.38 5.98
C GLN A 136 4.14 8.22 6.76
N PRO A 137 3.48 8.46 7.90
CA PRO A 137 2.74 7.40 8.57
C PRO A 137 1.57 6.90 7.70
N ILE A 138 1.34 5.58 7.75
CA ILE A 138 0.16 4.94 7.18
C ILE A 138 -0.82 4.63 8.31
N HIS A 139 -2.05 5.11 8.15
CA HIS A 139 -3.18 4.78 9.01
C HIS A 139 -4.24 4.12 8.14
N ALA A 140 -4.53 2.86 8.42
CA ALA A 140 -5.56 2.11 7.74
C ALA A 140 -6.18 1.07 8.67
N GLU A 141 -7.25 0.45 8.21
CA GLU A 141 -7.90 -0.64 8.94
C GLU A 141 -8.53 -1.66 7.99
N MET A 142 -8.53 -2.92 8.41
CA MET A 142 -9.35 -3.97 7.80
C MET A 142 -10.60 -4.17 8.66
N ARG A 143 -11.76 -3.89 8.09
CA ARG A 143 -13.07 -4.18 8.69
C ARG A 143 -13.56 -5.50 8.14
N VAL A 144 -13.65 -6.49 9.01
CA VAL A 144 -14.00 -7.87 8.67
C VAL A 144 -15.37 -8.16 9.23
N SER A 145 -16.27 -8.69 8.41
CA SER A 145 -17.55 -9.23 8.88
C SER A 145 -17.80 -10.60 8.30
N ALA A 146 -18.22 -11.52 9.16
CA ALA A 146 -18.65 -12.86 8.79
C ALA A 146 -20.13 -13.04 9.16
N GLU A 147 -20.91 -13.48 8.19
CA GLU A 147 -22.33 -13.81 8.38
C GLU A 147 -22.57 -15.27 8.02
N TRP A 148 -22.97 -16.05 9.01
CA TRP A 148 -23.39 -17.43 8.82
C TRP A 148 -24.76 -17.47 8.18
N LEU A 149 -24.86 -18.08 7.01
CA LEU A 149 -26.08 -18.19 6.25
C LEU A 149 -26.84 -19.46 6.65
N PRO A 150 -28.18 -19.42 6.73
CA PRO A 150 -28.98 -20.62 6.99
C PRO A 150 -28.74 -21.70 5.93
N GLY A 151 -28.57 -22.95 6.36
CA GLY A 151 -28.43 -24.09 5.47
C GLY A 151 -27.60 -25.20 6.09
N PRO A 152 -27.59 -26.40 5.47
CA PRO A 152 -26.88 -27.55 6.02
C PRO A 152 -25.35 -27.50 5.80
N TYR A 153 -24.86 -26.59 4.95
CA TYR A 153 -23.48 -26.59 4.46
C TYR A 153 -22.53 -25.63 5.20
N GLY A 154 -22.97 -24.99 6.29
CA GLY A 154 -22.11 -24.07 7.04
C GLY A 154 -21.61 -22.90 6.17
N LEU A 155 -22.49 -22.34 5.33
CA LEU A 155 -22.13 -21.25 4.43
C LEU A 155 -21.88 -19.95 5.20
N VAL A 156 -20.81 -19.24 4.84
CA VAL A 156 -20.45 -17.95 5.42
C VAL A 156 -20.23 -16.93 4.32
N ARG A 157 -20.95 -15.80 4.41
CA ARG A 157 -20.63 -14.60 3.65
C ARG A 157 -19.54 -13.83 4.41
N LEU A 158 -18.32 -13.87 3.89
CA LEU A 158 -17.19 -13.08 4.38
C LEU A 158 -17.11 -11.77 3.59
N ARG A 159 -17.03 -10.66 4.31
CA ARG A 159 -16.79 -9.34 3.75
C ARG A 159 -15.59 -8.71 4.46
N VAL A 160 -14.61 -8.27 3.69
CA VAL A 160 -13.42 -7.56 4.18
C VAL A 160 -13.32 -6.23 3.46
N GLU A 161 -13.31 -5.15 4.22
CA GLU A 161 -13.09 -3.80 3.71
C GLU A 161 -11.72 -3.31 4.18
N VAL A 162 -10.89 -2.81 3.28
CA VAL A 162 -9.63 -2.13 3.63
C VAL A 162 -9.87 -0.64 3.47
N HIS A 163 -9.70 0.12 4.55
CA HIS A 163 -9.93 1.56 4.58
C HIS A 163 -8.61 2.28 4.87
N ASN A 164 -8.24 3.25 4.05
CA ASN A 164 -7.30 4.28 4.47
C ASN A 164 -8.04 5.25 5.42
N THR A 165 -7.44 5.50 6.58
CA THR A 165 -8.03 6.32 7.65
C THR A 165 -7.20 7.58 7.95
N ALA A 166 -6.16 7.84 7.16
CA ALA A 166 -5.35 9.04 7.31
C ALA A 166 -6.20 10.31 7.16
N ARG A 167 -6.05 11.25 8.09
CA ARG A 167 -6.70 12.56 7.99
C ARG A 167 -6.10 13.33 6.82
N TRP A 168 -6.95 13.93 6.00
CA TRP A 168 -6.53 14.72 4.86
C TRP A 168 -7.38 15.98 4.71
N GLU A 169 -6.72 17.13 4.73
CA GLU A 169 -7.38 18.45 4.70
C GLU A 169 -6.85 19.34 3.57
N ARG A 170 -6.04 18.76 2.67
CA ARG A 170 -5.37 19.46 1.57
C ARG A 170 -6.03 19.08 0.25
N ALA A 171 -7.24 19.59 -0.02
CA ALA A 171 -7.98 19.20 -1.22
C ALA A 171 -7.25 19.52 -2.53
N ASP A 172 -6.46 20.60 -2.55
CA ASP A 172 -5.72 21.07 -3.73
C ASP A 172 -4.28 20.53 -3.82
N ALA A 173 -3.87 19.66 -2.89
CA ALA A 173 -2.52 19.10 -2.92
C ALA A 173 -2.36 18.16 -4.13
N PRO A 174 -1.15 18.10 -4.71
CA PRO A 174 -0.87 17.22 -5.83
C PRO A 174 -1.05 15.75 -5.42
N ARG A 175 -1.42 14.92 -6.39
CA ARG A 175 -1.68 13.49 -6.17
C ARG A 175 -0.47 12.79 -5.52
N GLU A 176 0.73 13.14 -5.93
CA GLU A 176 2.00 12.62 -5.42
C GLU A 176 2.12 12.79 -3.90
N GLU A 177 1.58 13.87 -3.32
CA GLU A 177 1.54 14.04 -1.88
C GLU A 177 0.53 13.10 -1.23
N ALA A 178 -0.65 12.89 -1.82
CA ALA A 178 -1.64 11.96 -1.30
C ALA A 178 -1.12 10.51 -1.33
N LEU A 179 -0.38 10.14 -2.38
CA LEU A 179 0.19 8.81 -2.50
C LEU A 179 1.16 8.48 -1.35
N ARG A 180 1.85 9.48 -0.78
CA ARG A 180 2.74 9.30 0.39
C ARG A 180 2.00 8.83 1.64
N HIS A 181 0.69 9.05 1.70
CA HIS A 181 -0.19 8.59 2.79
C HIS A 181 -1.14 7.47 2.35
N SER A 182 -0.90 6.87 1.18
CA SER A 182 -1.80 5.90 0.55
C SER A 182 -1.29 4.46 0.67
N LEU A 183 -2.22 3.51 0.58
CA LEU A 183 -1.88 2.12 0.31
C LEU A 183 -1.84 1.97 -1.22
N VAL A 184 -0.64 1.94 -1.81
CA VAL A 184 -0.46 1.85 -3.25
C VAL A 184 -0.44 0.39 -3.68
N ALA A 185 -1.13 0.03 -4.76
CA ALA A 185 -1.21 -1.37 -5.22
C ALA A 185 -1.57 -2.33 -4.07
N ALA A 186 -2.62 -1.98 -3.32
CA ALA A 186 -3.12 -2.77 -2.20
C ALA A 186 -3.74 -4.08 -2.69
N HIS A 187 -3.28 -5.19 -2.10
CA HIS A 187 -3.77 -6.53 -2.36
C HIS A 187 -4.16 -7.20 -1.04
N LEU A 188 -5.37 -7.72 -0.99
CA LEU A 188 -5.85 -8.54 0.11
C LEU A 188 -5.80 -10.01 -0.29
N LEU A 189 -5.05 -10.81 0.47
CA LEU A 189 -5.06 -12.26 0.38
C LEU A 189 -5.86 -12.81 1.54
N ILE A 190 -6.71 -13.79 1.24
CA ILE A 190 -7.58 -14.45 2.21
C ILE A 190 -7.28 -15.94 2.16
N GLY A 191 -6.83 -16.50 3.27
CA GLY A 191 -6.75 -17.93 3.51
C GLY A 191 -7.84 -18.37 4.49
N VAL A 192 -8.25 -19.63 4.42
CA VAL A 192 -9.18 -20.25 5.36
C VAL A 192 -8.56 -21.57 5.86
N SER A 193 -8.77 -21.88 7.14
CA SER A 193 -8.43 -23.17 7.75
C SER A 193 -9.67 -23.71 8.45
N GLY A 194 -10.00 -24.99 8.23
CA GLY A 194 -11.30 -25.55 8.65
C GLY A 194 -12.45 -25.14 7.70
N GLY A 195 -12.16 -24.96 6.41
CA GLY A 195 -13.15 -24.54 5.43
C GLY A 195 -12.57 -24.44 4.02
N ALA A 196 -13.41 -24.05 3.07
CA ALA A 196 -13.04 -23.86 1.67
C ALA A 196 -13.81 -22.69 1.05
N PHE A 197 -13.24 -22.10 -0.01
CA PHE A 197 -13.96 -21.11 -0.82
C PHE A 197 -15.01 -21.82 -1.67
N GLY A 198 -16.27 -21.44 -1.51
CA GLY A 198 -17.38 -21.98 -2.28
C GLY A 198 -17.56 -21.27 -3.62
N ALA A 199 -18.11 -21.97 -4.60
CA ALA A 199 -18.78 -21.31 -5.72
C ALA A 199 -20.14 -20.81 -5.23
N ALA A 200 -20.56 -19.60 -5.63
CA ALA A 200 -21.95 -19.19 -5.40
C ALA A 200 -22.88 -20.23 -6.04
N PRO A 201 -23.91 -20.77 -5.35
CA PRO A 201 -24.91 -21.56 -6.03
C PRO A 201 -25.56 -20.67 -7.10
N ALA A 202 -25.55 -21.13 -8.36
CA ALA A 202 -26.26 -20.45 -9.42
C ALA A 202 -27.71 -20.26 -8.96
N GLY A 203 -28.16 -19.01 -8.83
CA GLY A 203 -29.51 -18.73 -8.39
C GLY A 203 -30.50 -19.34 -9.36
N GLU A 204 -31.13 -20.44 -8.98
CA GLU A 204 -32.38 -20.90 -9.60
C GLU A 204 -33.50 -19.96 -9.11
N GLY A 205 -33.50 -18.74 -9.65
CA GLY A 205 -34.69 -17.90 -9.62
C GLY A 205 -35.70 -18.44 -10.64
N PRO A 206 -37.01 -18.48 -10.32
CA PRO A 206 -38.00 -18.94 -11.28
C PRO A 206 -38.01 -18.00 -12.49
N GLN A 207 -37.69 -18.53 -13.68
CA GLN A 207 -37.93 -17.83 -14.94
C GLN A 207 -39.44 -17.67 -15.12
N VAL A 208 -39.95 -16.48 -14.79
CA VAL A 208 -41.29 -16.06 -15.20
C VAL A 208 -41.24 -15.86 -16.71
N ARG A 209 -41.75 -16.85 -17.47
CA ARG A 209 -42.06 -16.67 -18.87
C ARG A 209 -43.38 -15.91 -18.98
N GLY A 210 -43.29 -14.64 -19.37
CA GLY A 210 -44.43 -13.86 -19.83
C GLY A 210 -44.90 -14.37 -21.19
N THR A 211 -46.23 -14.45 -21.33
CA THR A 211 -46.97 -14.75 -22.57
C THR A 211 -46.77 -13.69 -23.64
#